data_AF-A0A933ZXF7-F1
#
_entry.id   AF-A0A933ZXF7-F1
#
_cell.length_a   1.000
_cell.length_b   1.000
_cell.length_c   1.000
_cell.angle_alpha   90.00
_cell.angle_beta   90.00
_cell.angle_gamma   90.00
#
_symmetry.space_group_name_H-M   'P 1'
#
loop_
_entity.id
_entity.type
_entity.pdbx_description
1 polymer ?
#
loop_
_entity_poly.entity_id
_entity_poly.type
_entity_poly.pdbx_seq_one_letter_code
_entity_poly.pdbx_strand_id
1 'polypeptide(L)'
;MSWLHPTLAHALHAPAPFSFWRAALQRRAGARPLQDWLVEQANLRGFLGAYNRQEPSGALDGDLTLEDIVVALCAPQAPAEGRVFKLVLRILQSGRLDLRHLAWLARREMATPVLWWLLERIPDAERTPPVQATILALGGPPRGYRGLDYDYDPQRLVRRPYQREQPWRTPHR
;
A
#
# COMPACT_ATOMS: atom_id res chain seq x y z
N MET A 1 24.00 7.14 -0.39
CA MET A 1 23.32 8.17 0.42
C MET A 1 21.85 7.80 0.47
N SER A 2 21.37 7.32 1.62
CA SER A 2 19.95 7.00 1.82
C SER A 2 19.21 8.32 2.05
N TRP A 3 18.43 8.75 1.07
CA TRP A 3 17.47 9.82 1.30
C TRP A 3 16.41 9.24 2.24
N LEU A 4 16.42 9.66 3.51
CA LEU A 4 15.37 9.30 4.45
C LEU A 4 14.06 9.88 3.90
N HIS A 5 13.23 9.02 3.31
CA HIS A 5 11.91 9.41 2.88
C HIS A 5 11.13 9.89 4.10
N PRO A 6 10.44 11.05 4.03
CA PRO A 6 9.59 11.47 5.13
C PRO A 6 8.52 10.40 5.39
N THR A 7 8.12 10.23 6.63
CA THR A 7 7.01 9.35 6.96
C THR A 7 5.69 9.96 6.49
N LEU A 8 4.67 9.13 6.31
CA LEU A 8 3.33 9.60 5.97
C LEU A 8 2.76 10.54 7.04
N ALA A 9 3.09 10.32 8.32
CA ALA A 9 2.75 11.24 9.40
C ALA A 9 3.35 12.63 9.21
N HIS A 10 4.63 12.70 8.80
CA HIS A 10 5.30 13.97 8.53
C HIS A 10 4.61 14.71 7.39
N ALA A 11 4.33 14.01 6.28
CA ALA A 11 3.62 14.57 5.14
C ALA A 11 2.14 14.92 5.44
N LEU A 12 1.52 14.32 6.45
CA LEU A 12 0.18 14.68 6.95
C LEU A 12 0.19 15.82 7.98
N HIS A 13 1.35 16.24 8.46
CA HIS A 13 1.48 17.05 9.69
C HIS A 13 0.69 16.47 10.87
N ALA A 14 0.75 15.15 11.03
CA ALA A 14 -0.02 14.38 12.00
C ALA A 14 0.90 13.60 12.96
N PRO A 15 0.42 13.21 14.15
CA PRO A 15 1.19 12.34 15.04
C PRO A 15 1.35 10.93 14.44
N ALA A 16 2.46 10.28 14.80
CA ALA A 16 2.74 8.89 14.50
C ALA A 16 2.76 8.07 15.81
N PRO A 17 1.61 7.71 16.38
CA PRO A 17 1.59 6.99 17.66
C PRO A 17 2.26 5.62 17.53
N PHE A 18 2.75 5.08 18.63
CA PHE A 18 3.25 3.71 18.66
C PHE A 18 2.11 2.71 18.42
N SER A 19 2.36 1.68 17.59
CA SER A 19 1.39 0.62 17.30
C SER A 19 1.98 -0.75 17.66
N PHE A 20 1.34 -1.44 18.61
CA PHE A 20 1.70 -2.81 18.98
C PHE A 20 1.47 -3.79 17.82
N TRP A 21 0.43 -3.57 17.02
CA TRP A 21 0.16 -4.37 15.83
C TRP A 21 1.27 -4.21 14.80
N ARG A 22 1.71 -2.98 14.52
CA ARG A 22 2.83 -2.73 13.61
C ARG A 22 4.15 -3.32 14.15
N ALA A 23 4.39 -3.21 15.46
CA ALA A 23 5.55 -3.82 16.09
C ALA A 23 5.52 -5.35 15.97
N ALA A 24 4.35 -5.99 16.05
CA ALA A 24 4.20 -7.42 15.81
C ALA A 24 4.51 -7.79 14.35
N LEU A 25 4.07 -6.98 13.39
CA LEU A 25 4.46 -7.17 11.98
C LEU A 25 5.97 -7.01 11.77
N GLN A 26 6.60 -6.02 12.40
CA GLN A 26 8.07 -5.86 12.34
C GLN A 26 8.79 -7.07 12.93
N ARG A 27 8.27 -7.68 14.01
CA ARG A 27 8.85 -8.93 14.55
C ARG A 27 8.75 -10.09 13.55
N ARG A 28 7.64 -10.20 12.80
CA ARG A 28 7.48 -11.20 11.73
C ARG A 28 8.44 -10.95 10.56
N ALA A 29 8.68 -9.69 10.22
CA ALA A 29 9.67 -9.30 9.21
C ALA A 29 11.12 -9.56 9.67
N GLY A 30 11.35 -9.77 10.97
CA GLY A 30 12.67 -10.01 11.55
C GLY A 30 13.60 -8.81 11.39
N ALA A 31 14.81 -9.06 10.89
CA ALA A 31 15.83 -8.03 10.68
C ALA A 31 15.57 -7.12 9.46
N ARG A 32 14.55 -7.44 8.65
CA ARG A 32 14.26 -6.71 7.42
C ARG A 32 13.43 -5.46 7.69
N PRO A 33 13.60 -4.38 6.92
CA PRO A 33 12.66 -3.25 6.96
C PRO A 33 11.24 -3.74 6.68
N LEU A 34 10.29 -3.39 7.56
CA LEU A 34 8.91 -3.86 7.47
C LEU A 34 8.29 -3.60 6.08
N GLN A 35 8.51 -2.42 5.51
CA GLN A 35 7.98 -2.09 4.19
C GLN A 35 8.50 -3.01 3.08
N ASP A 36 9.79 -3.31 3.05
CA ASP A 36 10.38 -4.18 2.04
C ASP A 36 9.82 -5.60 2.14
N TRP A 37 9.65 -6.08 3.37
CA TRP A 37 9.01 -7.36 3.62
C TRP A 37 7.54 -7.37 3.17
N LEU A 38 6.76 -6.32 3.47
CA LEU A 38 5.36 -6.21 3.04
C LEU A 38 5.22 -6.14 1.50
N VAL A 39 6.11 -5.40 0.84
CA VAL A 39 6.15 -5.34 -0.62
C VAL A 39 6.46 -6.71 -1.23
N GLU A 40 7.42 -7.44 -0.67
CA GLU A 40 7.70 -8.80 -1.13
C GLU A 40 6.52 -9.73 -0.88
N GLN A 41 5.88 -9.66 0.29
CA GLN A 41 4.67 -10.45 0.58
C GLN A 41 3.53 -10.15 -0.39
N ALA A 42 3.38 -8.90 -0.83
CA ALA A 42 2.43 -8.54 -1.88
C ALA A 42 2.85 -9.10 -3.25
N ASN A 43 4.14 -9.02 -3.60
CA ASN A 43 4.67 -9.55 -4.85
C ASN A 43 4.49 -11.09 -4.93
N LEU A 44 4.78 -11.82 -3.85
CA LEU A 44 4.55 -13.28 -3.73
C LEU A 44 3.08 -13.65 -3.93
N ARG A 45 2.14 -12.74 -3.62
CA ARG A 45 0.69 -12.90 -3.85
C ARG A 45 0.24 -12.49 -5.26
N GLY A 46 1.18 -12.11 -6.13
CA GLY A 46 0.94 -11.70 -7.52
C GLY A 46 0.78 -10.19 -7.73
N PHE A 47 0.90 -9.38 -6.68
CA PHE A 47 0.81 -7.92 -6.77
C PHE A 47 2.18 -7.31 -7.04
N LEU A 48 2.65 -7.44 -8.27
CA LEU A 48 3.88 -6.78 -8.70
C LEU A 48 3.65 -5.26 -8.75
N GLY A 49 4.62 -4.39 -8.48
CA GLY A 49 4.42 -2.95 -8.68
C GLY A 49 5.39 -1.98 -8.02
N ALA A 50 5.98 -2.35 -6.88
CA ALA A 50 6.88 -1.44 -6.16
C ALA A 50 8.36 -1.70 -6.46
N TYR A 51 8.78 -2.97 -6.55
CA TYR A 51 10.18 -3.36 -6.81
C TYR A 51 10.24 -4.59 -7.72
N ASN A 52 10.11 -4.35 -9.04
CA ASN A 52 10.03 -5.40 -10.06
C ASN A 52 11.38 -5.64 -10.76
N ARG A 53 12.48 -5.85 -10.01
CA ARG A 53 13.79 -6.15 -10.63
C ARG A 53 14.23 -7.60 -10.46
N GLN A 54 13.67 -8.31 -9.48
CA GLN A 54 14.06 -9.67 -9.12
C GLN A 54 12.81 -10.50 -8.88
N GLU A 55 12.93 -11.81 -9.11
CA GLU A 55 11.90 -12.77 -8.70
C GLU A 55 11.75 -12.71 -7.17
N PRO A 56 10.50 -12.65 -6.65
CA PRO A 56 10.30 -12.68 -5.20
C PRO A 56 10.80 -14.01 -4.64
N SER A 57 11.84 -13.96 -3.81
CA SER A 57 12.51 -15.13 -3.25
C SER A 57 12.33 -15.13 -1.74
N GLY A 58 11.18 -15.61 -1.27
CA GLY A 58 10.84 -15.62 0.15
C GLY A 58 9.67 -16.54 0.46
N ALA A 59 9.54 -16.92 1.74
CA ALA A 59 8.39 -17.68 2.19
C ALA A 59 7.16 -16.78 2.29
N LEU A 60 6.03 -17.28 1.79
CA LEU A 60 4.73 -16.62 1.97
C LEU A 60 4.33 -16.76 3.44
N ASP A 61 4.05 -15.64 4.10
CA ASP A 61 3.46 -15.66 5.42
C ASP A 61 1.94 -15.85 5.29
N GLY A 62 1.45 -17.06 5.60
CA GLY A 62 0.03 -17.43 5.41
C GLY A 62 -0.95 -16.65 6.29
N ASP A 63 -0.50 -16.16 7.45
CA ASP A 63 -1.34 -15.43 8.39
C ASP A 63 -1.39 -13.93 8.09
N LEU A 64 -0.63 -13.45 7.09
CA LEU A 64 -0.62 -12.05 6.69
C LEU A 64 -1.73 -11.78 5.66
N THR A 65 -2.69 -10.93 6.00
CA THR A 65 -3.81 -10.59 5.12
C THR A 65 -3.45 -9.47 4.15
N LEU A 66 -4.27 -9.28 3.10
CA LEU A 66 -4.08 -8.15 2.17
C LEU A 66 -4.39 -6.81 2.85
N GLU A 67 -5.33 -6.80 3.78
CA GLU A 67 -5.68 -5.65 4.60
C GLU A 67 -4.51 -5.25 5.49
N ASP A 68 -3.82 -6.22 6.11
CA ASP A 68 -2.63 -5.95 6.90
C ASP A 68 -1.55 -5.26 6.06
N ILE A 69 -1.33 -5.75 4.84
CA ILE A 69 -0.36 -5.16 3.89
C ILE A 69 -0.76 -3.72 3.55
N VAL A 70 -2.00 -3.51 3.11
CA VAL A 70 -2.49 -2.18 2.71
C VAL A 70 -2.42 -1.19 3.87
N VAL A 71 -2.90 -1.57 5.06
CA VAL A 71 -2.92 -0.69 6.23
C VAL A 71 -1.49 -0.42 6.70
N ALA A 72 -0.61 -1.42 6.75
CA ALA A 72 0.75 -1.22 7.22
C ALA A 72 1.56 -0.34 6.27
N LEU A 73 1.31 -0.41 4.97
CA LEU A 73 1.92 0.46 3.96
C LEU A 73 1.36 1.88 3.97
N CYS A 74 0.16 2.09 4.52
CA CYS A 74 -0.49 3.40 4.64
C CYS A 74 -0.48 3.95 6.08
N ALA A 75 0.13 3.24 7.03
CA ALA A 75 0.17 3.66 8.42
C ALA A 75 1.08 4.89 8.59
N PRO A 76 0.82 5.78 9.57
CA PRO A 76 1.55 7.03 9.73
C PRO A 76 3.09 6.87 9.80
N GLN A 77 3.58 5.73 10.32
CA GLN A 77 5.00 5.45 10.48
C GLN A 77 5.66 4.92 9.19
N ALA A 78 4.89 4.61 8.14
CA ALA A 78 5.45 4.12 6.90
C ALA A 78 6.09 5.29 6.10
N PRO A 79 7.18 5.01 5.37
CA PRO A 79 7.76 5.95 4.41
C PRO A 79 6.76 6.38 3.33
N ALA A 80 6.77 7.67 2.99
CA ALA A 80 6.00 8.21 1.88
C ALA A 80 6.71 7.90 0.56
N GLU A 81 6.26 6.84 -0.11
CA GLU A 81 6.86 6.37 -1.36
C GLU A 81 5.83 6.14 -2.46
N GLY A 82 6.00 6.84 -3.59
CA GLY A 82 5.06 6.77 -4.71
C GLY A 82 4.90 5.37 -5.34
N ARG A 83 5.91 4.51 -5.22
CA ARG A 83 5.86 3.12 -5.71
C ARG A 83 4.96 2.23 -4.85
N VAL A 84 4.93 2.49 -3.54
CA VAL A 84 4.03 1.81 -2.60
C VAL A 84 2.57 2.14 -2.90
N PHE A 85 2.26 3.39 -3.21
CA PHE A 85 0.89 3.78 -3.59
C PHE A 85 0.36 3.04 -4.82
N LYS A 86 1.23 2.80 -5.81
CA LYS A 86 0.87 2.01 -6.98
C LYS A 86 0.60 0.55 -6.63
N LEU A 87 1.38 -0.03 -5.72
CA LEU A 87 1.15 -1.38 -5.21
C LEU A 87 -0.18 -1.46 -4.46
N VAL A 88 -0.43 -0.53 -3.54
CA VAL A 88 -1.68 -0.44 -2.78
C VAL A 88 -2.87 -0.36 -3.73
N LEU A 89 -2.82 0.52 -4.74
CA LEU A 89 -3.88 0.62 -5.74
C LEU A 89 -4.14 -0.71 -6.47
N ARG A 90 -3.09 -1.46 -6.84
CA ARG A 90 -3.24 -2.78 -7.49
C ARG A 90 -3.96 -3.78 -6.60
N ILE A 91 -3.68 -3.75 -5.29
CA ILE A 91 -4.38 -4.59 -4.30
C ILE A 91 -5.84 -4.15 -4.20
N LEU A 92 -6.12 -2.85 -4.07
CA LEU A 92 -7.49 -2.30 -4.02
C LEU A 92 -8.31 -2.69 -5.25
N GLN A 93 -7.72 -2.58 -6.45
CA GLN A 93 -8.36 -2.93 -7.72
C GLN A 93 -8.67 -4.42 -7.88
N SER A 94 -8.08 -5.28 -7.04
CA SER A 94 -8.19 -6.73 -7.22
C SER A 94 -9.52 -7.30 -6.74
N GLY A 95 -10.28 -6.57 -5.92
CA GLY A 95 -11.53 -7.06 -5.32
C GLY A 95 -11.37 -8.24 -4.35
N ARG A 96 -10.14 -8.50 -3.87
CA ARG A 96 -9.84 -9.63 -2.96
C ARG A 96 -9.83 -9.23 -1.48
N LEU A 97 -10.12 -7.96 -1.18
CA LEU A 97 -10.07 -7.42 0.17
C LEU A 97 -11.39 -7.66 0.92
N ASP A 98 -11.31 -8.01 2.19
CA ASP A 98 -12.39 -7.83 3.16
C ASP A 98 -12.47 -6.35 3.52
N LEU A 99 -13.44 -5.66 2.93
CA LEU A 99 -13.62 -4.22 3.11
C LEU A 99 -14.03 -3.81 4.53
N ARG A 100 -14.72 -4.70 5.26
CA ARG A 100 -15.11 -4.43 6.65
C ARG A 100 -13.88 -4.48 7.54
N HIS A 101 -13.05 -5.51 7.36
CA HIS A 101 -11.79 -5.64 8.08
C HIS A 101 -10.83 -4.49 7.74
N LEU A 102 -10.68 -4.17 6.44
CA LEU A 102 -9.87 -3.03 5.97
C LEU A 102 -10.28 -1.72 6.66
N ALA A 103 -11.57 -1.39 6.64
CA ALA A 103 -12.05 -0.12 7.18
C ALA A 103 -11.87 -0.05 8.71
N TRP A 104 -12.08 -1.15 9.42
CA TRP A 104 -11.83 -1.23 10.86
C TRP A 104 -10.34 -1.07 11.17
N LEU A 105 -9.47 -1.82 10.48
CA LEU A 105 -8.03 -1.81 10.72
C LEU A 105 -7.42 -0.45 10.36
N ALA A 106 -7.83 0.15 9.23
CA ALA A 106 -7.39 1.47 8.82
C ALA A 106 -7.72 2.56 9.85
N ARG A 107 -8.91 2.50 10.47
CA ARG A 107 -9.28 3.43 11.54
C ARG A 107 -8.44 3.20 12.79
N ARG A 108 -8.29 1.93 13.21
CA ARG A 108 -7.53 1.54 14.39
C ARG A 108 -6.06 1.98 14.30
N GLU A 109 -5.45 1.82 13.13
CA GLU A 109 -4.04 2.11 12.88
C GLU A 109 -3.79 3.49 12.25
N MET A 110 -4.82 4.36 12.24
CA MET A 110 -4.75 5.73 11.71
C MET A 110 -4.27 5.83 10.25
N ALA A 111 -4.49 4.81 9.44
CA ALA A 111 -4.17 4.78 8.01
C ALA A 111 -5.27 5.37 7.13
N THR A 112 -6.48 5.62 7.67
CA THR A 112 -7.62 6.17 6.93
C THR A 112 -7.30 7.47 6.16
N PRO A 113 -6.59 8.48 6.72
CA PRO A 113 -6.27 9.70 5.99
C PRO A 113 -5.42 9.44 4.74
N VAL A 114 -4.43 8.55 4.84
CA VAL A 114 -3.55 8.21 3.72
C VAL A 114 -4.31 7.44 2.64
N LEU A 115 -5.10 6.46 3.06
CA LEU A 115 -5.94 5.68 2.13
C LEU A 115 -6.92 6.59 1.40
N TRP A 116 -7.57 7.51 2.12
CA TRP A 116 -8.50 8.46 1.52
C TRP A 116 -7.81 9.38 0.51
N TRP A 117 -6.65 9.94 0.88
CA TRP A 117 -5.82 10.75 -0.01
C TRP A 117 -5.40 10.05 -1.29
N LEU A 118 -5.08 8.75 -1.18
CA LEU A 118 -4.72 7.95 -2.33
C LEU A 118 -5.94 7.76 -3.24
N LEU A 119 -7.09 7.40 -2.66
CA LEU A 119 -8.34 7.18 -3.39
C LEU A 119 -8.82 8.44 -4.14
N GLU A 120 -8.69 9.62 -3.53
CA GLU A 120 -9.02 10.91 -4.17
C GLU A 120 -8.18 11.18 -5.42
N ARG A 121 -6.92 10.72 -5.42
CA ARG A 121 -5.97 10.91 -6.53
C ARG A 121 -6.09 9.88 -7.65
N ILE A 122 -6.87 8.81 -7.47
CA ILE A 122 -7.03 7.80 -8.51
C ILE A 122 -7.74 8.46 -9.71
N PRO A 123 -7.10 8.50 -10.89
CA PRO A 123 -7.75 8.99 -12.12
C PRO A 123 -9.00 8.17 -12.42
N ASP A 124 -10.03 8.78 -13.01
CA ASP A 124 -11.32 8.10 -13.22
C ASP A 124 -11.21 6.78 -14.01
N ALA A 125 -10.29 6.71 -14.98
CA ALA A 125 -10.00 5.50 -15.75
C ALA A 125 -9.52 4.31 -14.89
N GLU A 126 -8.99 4.57 -13.70
CA GLU A 126 -8.48 3.55 -12.75
C GLU A 126 -9.46 3.27 -11.59
N ARG A 127 -10.60 3.97 -11.51
CA ARG A 127 -11.63 3.82 -10.48
C ARG A 127 -12.55 2.62 -10.77
N THR A 128 -11.98 1.43 -10.65
CA THR A 128 -12.70 0.17 -10.85
C THR A 128 -13.80 -0.04 -9.79
N PRO A 129 -14.80 -0.93 -10.02
CA PRO A 129 -15.84 -1.20 -9.03
C PRO A 129 -15.30 -1.60 -7.63
N PRO A 130 -14.23 -2.41 -7.50
CA PRO A 130 -13.59 -2.66 -6.21
C PRO A 130 -13.05 -1.40 -5.50
N VAL A 131 -12.50 -0.44 -6.25
CA VAL A 131 -12.03 0.84 -5.70
C VAL A 131 -13.22 1.66 -5.21
N GLN A 132 -14.31 1.71 -5.96
CA GLN A 132 -15.54 2.40 -5.52
C GLN A 132 -16.13 1.77 -4.26
N ALA A 133 -16.17 0.44 -4.18
CA ALA A 133 -16.60 -0.27 -2.98
C ALA A 133 -15.71 0.04 -1.77
N THR A 134 -14.39 0.19 -1.98
CA THR A 134 -13.46 0.62 -0.93
C THR A 134 -13.77 2.03 -0.44
N ILE A 135 -14.02 2.97 -1.34
CA ILE A 135 -14.42 4.36 -0.99
C ILE A 135 -15.68 4.35 -0.13
N LEU A 136 -16.69 3.58 -0.52
CA LEU A 136 -17.94 3.44 0.24
C LEU A 136 -17.70 2.81 1.63
N ALA A 137 -16.86 1.78 1.72
CA ALA A 137 -16.56 1.10 2.98
C ALA A 137 -15.80 1.98 3.99
N LEU A 138 -14.96 2.91 3.50
CA LEU A 138 -14.29 3.88 4.36
C LEU A 138 -15.25 4.97 4.90
N GLY A 139 -16.35 5.23 4.19
CA GLY A 139 -17.43 6.10 4.65
C GLY A 139 -17.15 7.60 4.55
N GLY A 140 -16.19 8.00 3.71
CA GLY A 140 -15.83 9.41 3.51
C GLY A 140 -14.45 9.79 4.07
N PRO A 141 -14.03 11.06 3.87
CA PRO A 141 -12.82 11.57 4.49
C PRO A 141 -12.94 11.51 6.02
N PRO A 142 -11.85 11.21 6.74
CA PRO A 142 -11.85 11.30 8.19
C PRO A 142 -12.12 12.73 8.67
N ARG A 143 -12.65 12.89 9.88
CA ARG A 143 -12.90 14.23 10.46
C ARG A 143 -11.60 15.02 10.54
N GLY A 144 -11.64 16.29 10.09
CA GLY A 144 -10.46 17.16 10.08
C GLY A 144 -9.41 16.76 9.05
N TYR A 145 -9.76 15.94 8.06
CA TYR A 145 -8.86 15.51 7.00
C TYR A 145 -8.20 16.69 6.29
N ARG A 146 -6.87 16.61 6.22
CA ARG A 146 -6.02 17.38 5.32
C ARG A 146 -5.27 16.37 4.47
N GLY A 147 -5.19 16.61 3.16
CA GLY A 147 -4.43 15.74 2.28
C GLY A 147 -2.94 15.74 2.66
N LEU A 148 -2.22 14.67 2.28
CA LEU A 148 -0.76 14.68 2.40
C LEU A 148 -0.15 15.77 1.53
N ASP A 149 0.74 16.55 2.15
CA ASP A 149 1.72 17.38 1.48
C ASP A 149 2.84 16.48 0.96
N TYR A 150 2.61 15.90 -0.22
CA TYR A 150 3.53 14.99 -0.86
C TYR A 150 3.41 15.16 -2.38
N ASP A 151 4.52 15.57 -3.02
CA ASP A 151 4.61 15.76 -4.47
C ASP A 151 4.55 14.40 -5.17
N TYR A 152 3.33 14.03 -5.57
CA TYR A 152 3.04 12.79 -6.25
C TYR A 152 2.21 13.04 -7.49
N ASP A 153 2.80 12.75 -8.64
CA ASP A 153 2.12 12.72 -9.93
C ASP A 153 1.11 11.54 -9.99
N PRO A 154 -0.22 11.83 -9.99
CA PRO A 154 -1.24 10.79 -10.06
C PRO A 154 -1.23 10.00 -11.37
N GLN A 155 -0.62 10.52 -12.44
CA GLN A 155 -0.44 9.79 -13.71
C GLN A 155 0.41 8.52 -13.53
N ARG A 156 1.19 8.44 -12.44
CA ARG A 156 1.95 7.22 -12.09
C ARG A 156 1.06 6.04 -11.68
N LEU A 157 -0.18 6.32 -11.26
CA LEU A 157 -1.19 5.30 -10.91
C LEU A 157 -1.81 4.66 -12.15
N VAL A 158 -1.83 5.36 -13.28
CA VAL A 158 -2.39 4.86 -14.53
C VAL A 158 -1.64 3.59 -14.96
N ARG A 159 -2.39 2.54 -15.24
CA ARG A 159 -1.87 1.31 -15.83
C ARG A 159 -1.47 1.62 -17.27
N ARG A 160 -0.17 1.60 -17.52
CA ARG A 160 0.33 1.55 -18.89
C ARG A 160 0.01 0.17 -19.49
N PRO A 161 -0.41 0.10 -20.77
CA PRO A 161 -0.55 -1.16 -21.47
C PRO A 161 0.74 -1.97 -21.31
N TYR A 162 0.56 -3.24 -21.01
CA TYR A 162 1.59 -4.15 -20.51
C TYR A 162 2.69 -4.35 -21.58
N GLN A 163 3.86 -3.70 -21.42
CA GLN A 163 5.07 -4.17 -22.10
C GLN A 163 5.46 -5.50 -21.45
N ARG A 164 5.41 -6.57 -22.24
CA ARG A 164 5.50 -8.00 -21.87
C ARG A 164 6.88 -8.46 -21.36
N GLU A 165 7.74 -7.59 -20.90
CA GLU A 165 9.09 -7.97 -20.50
C GLU A 165 9.18 -8.04 -18.97
N GLN A 166 8.80 -9.18 -18.42
CA GLN A 166 9.27 -9.59 -17.10
C GLN A 166 10.62 -10.29 -17.31
N PRO A 167 11.76 -9.69 -16.93
CA PRO A 167 13.08 -10.23 -17.28
C PRO A 167 13.38 -11.61 -16.66
N TRP A 168 12.60 -12.05 -15.67
CA TRP A 168 12.72 -13.39 -15.06
C TRP A 168 11.57 -14.35 -15.43
N ARG A 169 10.49 -13.90 -16.08
CA ARG A 169 9.49 -14.81 -16.69
C ARG A 169 9.81 -15.00 -18.17
N THR A 170 11.01 -15.47 -18.47
CA THR A 170 11.26 -16.09 -19.76
C THR A 170 10.65 -17.48 -19.69
N PRO A 171 9.66 -17.85 -20.54
CA PRO A 171 9.26 -19.24 -20.62
C PRO A 171 10.45 -20.00 -21.19
N HIS A 172 11.15 -20.76 -20.35
CA HIS A 172 11.98 -21.85 -20.84
C HIS A 172 11.02 -22.82 -21.55
N ARG A 173 11.02 -22.77 -22.89
CA ARG A 173 10.51 -23.84 -23.73
C ARG A 173 11.55 -24.93 -23.82
#